data_AF-A0A1M3LCE9-F1
#
_entry.id   AF-A0A1M3LCE9-F1
#
_cell.length_a   1.000
_cell.length_b   1.000
_cell.length_c   1.000
_cell.angle_alpha   90.00
_cell.angle_beta   90.00
_cell.angle_gamma   90.00
#
_symmetry.space_group_name_H-M   'P 1'
#
loop_
_entity.id
_entity.type
_entity.pdbx_description
1 polymer ?
#
loop_
_entity_poly.entity_id
_entity_poly.type
_entity_poly.pdbx_seq_one_letter_code
_entity_poly.pdbx_strand_id
1 'polypeptide(L)'
;SYQILEDQFQTFDSRLRNLDFEGQFGLIRQANASSVSDFKAEVASGVDELHGLRRNLKTAEDEMVGFKAKHKLQRAAKVSSRAAWGFKVSLIVFLVLIEMVMNGSFLAKGSEQGLVGGVTEAAAFAFLNIGTALMFSFFCVRFLVHRSFALKLLGLLGLVAYVAVALGINIALAHYREVSATILSGAGAEVIQRLKAAPLGLQELNSWMLFAIGLMFSLVAFIDGCYLTDPYPGFAGVQKRLDAARDNYIDRKLDLIEDLREIRDEHNSKIEEIIRDLSLRRQETAAIIAHRARTAGLFAEHQNHLERSANVLLTSYRDANRAARSEPEPSYFKAAYRMERLTPVIRTEEEWDDKVLGSRIQSAQAELSEQIKRIGDEFERAIEKYHQ
;
A
#
# COMPACT_ATOMS: atom_id res chain seq x y z
N SER A 1 -14.41 -36.53 56.36
CA SER A 1 -13.41 -35.44 56.31
C SER A 1 -12.14 -35.83 55.56
N TYR A 2 -11.49 -36.96 55.85
CA TYR A 2 -10.26 -37.37 55.16
C TYR A 2 -10.46 -37.63 53.65
N GLN A 3 -11.50 -38.38 53.27
CA GLN A 3 -11.82 -38.63 51.86
C GLN A 3 -12.07 -37.32 51.06
N ILE A 4 -12.76 -36.35 51.67
CA ILE A 4 -13.00 -35.04 51.06
C ILE A 4 -11.67 -34.29 50.83
N LEU A 5 -10.70 -34.41 51.74
CA LEU A 5 -9.37 -33.82 51.56
C LEU A 5 -8.64 -34.46 50.38
N GLU A 6 -8.69 -35.79 50.26
CA GLU A 6 -8.08 -36.50 49.12
C GLU A 6 -8.73 -36.10 47.79
N ASP A 7 -10.06 -35.99 47.72
CA ASP A 7 -10.78 -35.54 46.52
C ASP A 7 -10.37 -34.10 46.12
N GLN A 8 -10.21 -33.21 47.11
CA GLN A 8 -9.72 -31.84 46.87
C GLN A 8 -8.27 -31.84 46.35
N PHE A 9 -7.41 -32.71 46.88
CA PHE A 9 -6.02 -32.82 46.43
C PHE A 9 -5.94 -33.34 44.99
N GLN A 10 -6.73 -34.35 44.63
CA GLN A 10 -6.86 -34.81 43.24
C GLN A 10 -7.35 -33.70 42.31
N THR A 11 -8.29 -32.87 42.78
CA THR A 11 -8.79 -31.72 42.03
C THR A 11 -7.69 -30.69 41.78
N PHE A 12 -6.86 -30.38 42.79
CA PHE A 12 -5.72 -29.48 42.63
C PHE A 12 -4.68 -30.04 41.64
N ASP A 13 -4.37 -31.33 41.71
CA ASP A 13 -3.41 -31.97 40.80
C ASP A 13 -3.92 -31.96 39.35
N SER A 14 -5.21 -32.21 39.14
CA SER A 14 -5.85 -32.10 37.81
C SER A 14 -5.77 -30.67 37.27
N ARG A 15 -6.05 -29.67 38.10
CA ARG A 15 -5.96 -28.26 37.71
C ARG A 15 -4.53 -27.84 37.36
N LEU A 16 -3.53 -28.30 38.12
CA LEU A 16 -2.12 -28.03 37.81
C LEU A 16 -1.75 -28.63 36.46
N ARG A 17 -2.06 -29.90 36.20
CA ARG A 17 -1.81 -30.55 34.90
C ARG A 17 -2.47 -29.84 33.72
N ASN A 18 -3.68 -29.31 33.91
CA ASN A 18 -4.39 -28.56 32.88
C ASN A 18 -3.73 -27.21 32.51
N LEU A 19 -2.77 -26.72 33.29
CA LEU A 19 -2.00 -25.51 32.94
C LEU A 19 -0.97 -25.77 31.83
N ASP A 20 -0.63 -27.03 31.54
CA ASP A 20 0.16 -27.48 30.37
C ASP A 20 1.36 -26.59 30.00
N PHE A 21 2.32 -26.43 30.91
CA PHE A 21 3.51 -25.61 30.66
C PHE A 21 4.41 -26.18 29.56
N GLU A 22 4.53 -27.50 29.44
CA GLU A 22 5.36 -28.13 28.41
C GLU A 22 4.82 -27.90 27.00
N GLY A 23 3.50 -27.94 26.81
CA GLY A 23 2.86 -27.52 25.55
C GLY A 23 3.18 -26.07 25.20
N GLN A 24 3.08 -25.15 26.18
CA GLN A 24 3.41 -23.73 25.98
C GLN A 24 4.89 -23.49 25.66
N PHE A 25 5.81 -24.16 26.35
CA PHE A 25 7.23 -24.09 26.01
C PHE A 25 7.53 -24.68 24.63
N GLY A 26 6.77 -25.70 24.20
CA GLY A 26 6.79 -26.20 22.83
C GLY A 26 6.41 -25.14 21.79
N LEU A 27 5.30 -24.44 22.01
CA LEU A 27 4.82 -23.37 21.14
C LEU A 27 5.82 -22.20 21.06
N ILE A 28 6.43 -21.82 22.18
CA ILE A 28 7.49 -20.80 22.23
C ILE A 28 8.66 -21.17 21.31
N ARG A 29 9.17 -22.41 21.44
CA ARG A 29 10.30 -22.88 20.62
C ARG A 29 9.94 -22.94 19.14
N GLN A 30 8.72 -23.34 18.81
CA GLN A 30 8.24 -23.39 17.42
C GLN A 30 8.11 -21.98 16.82
N ALA A 31 7.50 -21.04 17.55
CA ALA A 31 7.36 -19.65 17.14
C ALA A 31 8.75 -19.01 16.92
N ASN A 32 9.70 -19.28 17.83
CA ASN A 32 11.07 -18.79 17.72
C ASN A 32 11.80 -19.32 16.47
N ALA A 33 11.64 -20.61 16.15
CA ALA A 33 12.35 -21.22 15.02
C ALA A 33 11.81 -20.77 13.65
N SER A 34 10.48 -20.64 13.50
CA SER A 34 9.87 -20.25 12.23
C SER A 34 10.13 -18.77 11.92
N SER A 35 9.84 -17.88 12.87
CA SER A 35 9.70 -16.45 12.55
C SER A 35 10.99 -15.77 12.10
N VAL A 36 12.15 -16.16 12.64
CA VAL A 36 13.44 -15.61 12.17
C VAL A 36 13.78 -16.10 10.76
N SER A 37 13.46 -17.36 10.46
CA SER A 37 13.69 -17.93 9.13
C SER A 37 12.80 -17.27 8.09
N ASP A 38 11.51 -17.12 8.41
CA ASP A 38 10.52 -16.50 7.54
C ASP A 38 10.88 -15.03 7.29
N PHE A 39 11.24 -14.28 8.34
CA PHE A 39 11.69 -12.90 8.22
C PHE A 39 12.93 -12.76 7.32
N LYS A 40 13.93 -13.63 7.48
CA LYS A 40 15.14 -13.62 6.64
C LYS A 40 14.84 -13.97 5.18
N ALA A 41 13.90 -14.88 4.93
CA ALA A 41 13.48 -15.24 3.59
C ALA A 41 12.82 -14.05 2.89
N GLU A 42 11.94 -13.32 3.58
CA GLU A 42 11.31 -12.10 3.04
C GLU A 42 12.33 -10.99 2.75
N VAL A 43 13.29 -10.77 3.64
CA VAL A 43 14.39 -9.82 3.40
C VAL A 43 15.21 -10.22 2.15
N ALA A 44 15.53 -11.49 1.99
CA ALA A 44 16.29 -11.96 0.83
C ALA A 44 15.51 -11.76 -0.48
N SER A 45 14.22 -12.10 -0.48
CA SER A 45 13.32 -11.89 -1.61
C SER A 45 13.23 -10.41 -2.01
N GLY A 46 13.01 -9.53 -1.03
CA GLY A 46 12.93 -8.09 -1.27
C GLY A 46 14.25 -7.48 -1.77
N VAL A 47 15.39 -7.96 -1.29
CA VAL A 47 16.71 -7.55 -1.81
C VAL A 47 16.86 -7.92 -3.30
N ASP A 48 16.51 -9.15 -3.68
CA ASP A 48 16.60 -9.61 -5.07
C ASP A 48 15.68 -8.80 -6.00
N GLU A 49 14.46 -8.50 -5.55
CA GLU A 49 13.51 -7.67 -6.29
C GLU A 49 14.03 -6.23 -6.48
N LEU A 50 14.51 -5.60 -5.40
CA LEU A 50 15.09 -4.26 -5.46
C LEU A 50 16.35 -4.20 -6.32
N HIS A 51 17.18 -5.25 -6.33
CA HIS A 51 18.30 -5.33 -7.27
C HIS A 51 17.84 -5.29 -8.73
N GLY A 52 16.77 -6.01 -9.06
CA GLY A 52 16.15 -5.97 -10.38
C GLY A 52 15.66 -4.58 -10.76
N LEU A 53 14.88 -3.95 -9.87
CA LEU A 53 14.35 -2.60 -10.07
C LEU A 53 15.45 -1.54 -10.16
N ARG A 54 16.49 -1.66 -9.33
CA ARG A 54 17.63 -0.75 -9.37
C ARG A 54 18.42 -0.86 -10.67
N ARG A 55 18.59 -2.08 -11.21
CA ARG A 55 19.21 -2.26 -12.52
C ARG A 55 18.39 -1.59 -13.62
N ASN A 56 17.05 -1.67 -13.54
CA ASN A 56 16.16 -1.00 -14.48
C ASN A 56 16.25 0.53 -14.35
N LEU A 57 16.26 1.05 -13.12
CA LEU A 57 16.47 2.47 -12.83
C LEU A 57 17.82 2.95 -13.40
N LYS A 58 18.90 2.23 -13.13
CA LYS A 58 20.23 2.55 -13.67
C LYS A 58 20.24 2.56 -15.20
N THR A 59 19.59 1.58 -15.82
CA THR A 59 19.48 1.52 -17.29
C THR A 59 18.74 2.75 -17.85
N ALA A 60 17.68 3.21 -17.17
CA ALA A 60 16.94 4.40 -17.56
C ALA A 60 17.73 5.70 -17.30
N GLU A 61 18.54 5.76 -16.23
CA GLU A 61 19.46 6.87 -15.94
C GLU A 61 20.56 6.96 -17.01
N ASP A 62 21.18 5.83 -17.35
CA ASP A 62 22.19 5.73 -18.40
C ASP A 62 21.60 6.09 -19.77
N GLU A 63 20.36 5.67 -20.06
CA GLU A 63 19.64 6.09 -21.27
C GLU A 63 19.46 7.62 -21.31
N MET A 64 19.08 8.24 -20.20
CA MET A 64 18.88 9.68 -20.10
C MET A 64 20.18 10.47 -20.27
N VAL A 65 21.26 10.01 -19.64
CA VAL A 65 22.60 10.61 -19.80
C VAL A 65 23.09 10.44 -21.23
N GLY A 66 22.95 9.24 -21.81
CA GLY A 66 23.31 8.94 -23.19
C GLY A 66 22.52 9.78 -24.20
N PHE A 67 21.21 9.96 -23.97
CA PHE A 67 20.36 10.80 -24.81
C PHE A 67 20.80 12.27 -24.76
N LYS A 68 21.04 12.81 -23.56
CA LYS A 68 21.54 14.18 -23.39
C LYS A 68 22.90 14.39 -24.04
N ALA A 69 23.84 13.44 -23.89
CA ALA A 69 25.16 13.51 -24.49
C ALA A 69 25.10 13.46 -26.02
N LYS A 70 24.33 12.51 -26.59
CA LYS A 70 24.13 12.36 -28.03
C LYS A 70 23.52 13.61 -28.66
N HIS A 71 22.58 14.25 -27.96
CA HIS A 71 21.83 15.40 -28.48
C HIS A 71 22.32 16.78 -27.98
N LYS A 72 23.36 16.83 -27.12
CA LYS A 72 23.89 18.05 -26.49
C LYS A 72 22.81 18.88 -25.75
N LEU A 73 21.96 18.20 -24.99
CA LEU A 73 20.89 18.82 -24.23
C LEU A 73 21.31 19.02 -22.76
N GLN A 74 21.32 20.27 -22.29
CA GLN A 74 21.67 20.60 -20.89
C GLN A 74 20.46 20.94 -20.01
N ARG A 75 19.25 21.01 -20.58
CA ARG A 75 18.00 21.31 -19.86
C ARG A 75 17.27 20.06 -19.39
N ALA A 76 16.31 20.22 -18.50
CA ALA A 76 15.32 19.19 -18.17
C ALA A 76 14.33 18.96 -19.33
N ALA A 77 13.79 17.75 -19.42
CA ALA A 77 12.71 17.44 -20.36
C ALA A 77 11.40 18.05 -19.86
N LYS A 78 10.62 18.61 -20.77
CA LYS A 78 9.27 19.10 -20.49
C LYS A 78 8.31 17.91 -20.58
N VAL A 79 7.95 17.36 -19.44
CA VAL A 79 6.93 16.32 -19.33
C VAL A 79 5.62 16.96 -18.87
N SER A 80 4.60 16.94 -19.73
CA SER A 80 3.25 17.34 -19.34
C SER A 80 2.67 16.26 -18.42
N SER A 81 2.15 16.65 -17.25
CA SER A 81 1.34 15.76 -16.42
C SER A 81 0.07 15.33 -17.16
N ARG A 82 -0.57 14.23 -16.73
CA ARG A 82 -1.82 13.76 -17.35
C ARG A 82 -2.92 14.84 -17.33
N ALA A 83 -3.04 15.58 -16.23
CA ALA A 83 -3.98 16.69 -16.10
C ALA A 83 -3.65 17.86 -17.05
N ALA A 84 -2.39 18.27 -17.13
CA ALA A 84 -1.97 19.32 -18.04
C ALA A 84 -2.14 18.94 -19.51
N TRP A 85 -1.90 17.67 -19.85
CA TRP A 85 -2.18 17.13 -21.18
C TRP A 85 -3.67 17.15 -21.50
N GLY A 86 -4.52 16.70 -20.58
CA GLY A 86 -5.98 16.76 -20.72
C GLY A 86 -6.49 18.20 -20.92
N PHE A 87 -6.01 19.15 -20.13
CA PHE A 87 -6.36 20.57 -20.29
C PHE A 87 -6.01 21.12 -21.68
N LYS A 88 -4.79 20.82 -22.19
CA LYS A 88 -4.37 21.26 -23.53
C LYS A 88 -5.22 20.65 -24.65
N VAL A 89 -5.58 19.38 -24.53
CA VAL A 89 -6.47 18.72 -25.51
C VAL A 89 -7.87 19.34 -25.46
N SER A 90 -8.42 19.59 -24.26
CA SER A 90 -9.72 20.27 -24.11
C SER A 90 -9.71 21.68 -24.70
N LEU A 91 -8.61 22.42 -24.56
CA LEU A 91 -8.45 23.73 -25.19
C LEU A 91 -8.50 23.64 -26.72
N ILE A 92 -7.83 22.66 -27.32
CA ILE A 92 -7.88 22.43 -28.78
C ILE A 92 -9.31 22.10 -29.21
N VAL A 93 -10.00 21.19 -28.52
CA VAL A 93 -11.40 20.84 -28.83
C VAL A 93 -12.30 22.06 -28.72
N PHE A 94 -12.12 22.88 -27.69
CA PHE A 94 -12.87 24.12 -27.53
C PHE A 94 -12.64 25.12 -28.67
N LEU A 95 -11.40 25.26 -29.14
CA LEU A 95 -11.07 26.10 -30.31
C LEU A 95 -11.73 25.57 -31.59
N VAL A 96 -11.73 24.24 -31.82
CA VAL A 96 -12.43 23.61 -32.95
C VAL A 96 -13.93 23.93 -32.92
N LEU A 97 -14.57 23.86 -31.75
CA LEU A 97 -15.98 24.15 -31.60
C LEU A 97 -16.31 25.61 -31.92
N ILE A 98 -15.50 26.55 -31.44
CA ILE A 98 -15.67 27.97 -31.76
C ILE A 98 -15.48 28.21 -33.26
N GLU A 99 -14.42 27.67 -33.85
CA GLU A 99 -14.15 27.82 -35.29
C GLU A 99 -15.31 27.28 -36.13
N MET A 100 -15.84 26.10 -35.77
CA MET A 100 -16.98 25.49 -36.45
C MET A 100 -18.23 26.37 -36.40
N VAL A 101 -18.55 26.97 -35.24
CA VAL A 101 -19.70 27.87 -35.09
C VAL A 101 -19.48 29.16 -35.88
N MET A 102 -18.31 29.77 -35.75
CA MET A 102 -17.97 31.01 -36.45
C MET A 102 -18.03 30.80 -37.97
N ASN A 103 -17.29 29.83 -38.51
CA ASN A 103 -17.26 29.52 -39.93
C ASN A 103 -18.64 29.06 -40.44
N GLY A 104 -19.36 28.27 -39.64
CA GLY A 104 -20.70 27.79 -39.98
C GLY A 104 -21.71 28.91 -40.14
N SER A 105 -21.63 29.95 -39.31
CA SER A 105 -22.49 31.14 -39.42
C SER A 105 -22.28 31.91 -40.73
N PHE A 106 -21.05 31.94 -41.26
CA PHE A 106 -20.75 32.57 -42.54
C PHE A 106 -21.19 31.73 -43.72
N LEU A 107 -21.04 30.40 -43.63
CA LEU A 107 -21.44 29.46 -44.68
C LEU A 107 -22.96 29.24 -44.74
N ALA A 108 -23.68 29.46 -43.64
CA ALA A 108 -25.13 29.31 -43.56
C ALA A 108 -25.90 30.17 -44.57
N LYS A 109 -25.32 31.29 -45.02
CA LYS A 109 -25.92 32.16 -46.05
C LYS A 109 -25.88 31.57 -47.46
N GLY A 110 -24.98 30.63 -47.74
CA GLY A 110 -24.81 29.98 -49.04
C GLY A 110 -25.28 28.52 -49.09
N SER A 111 -25.89 28.01 -48.02
CA SER A 111 -26.31 26.60 -47.93
C SER A 111 -27.84 26.46 -47.99
N GLU A 112 -28.33 25.50 -48.79
CA GLU A 112 -29.76 25.17 -48.88
C GLU A 112 -30.37 24.73 -47.53
N GLN A 113 -29.54 24.17 -46.65
CA GLN A 113 -29.93 23.69 -45.31
C GLN A 113 -29.73 24.76 -44.22
N GLY A 114 -29.47 26.02 -44.61
CA GLY A 114 -29.25 27.14 -43.72
C GLY A 114 -28.12 26.87 -42.72
N LEU A 115 -28.37 27.12 -41.44
CA LEU A 115 -27.36 26.99 -40.38
C LEU A 115 -26.84 25.55 -40.22
N VAL A 116 -27.69 24.54 -40.40
CA VAL A 116 -27.31 23.13 -40.22
C VAL A 116 -26.32 22.70 -41.32
N GLY A 117 -26.58 23.10 -42.57
CA GLY A 117 -25.65 22.83 -43.68
C GLY A 117 -24.33 23.57 -43.53
N GLY A 118 -24.38 24.87 -43.20
CA GLY A 118 -23.19 25.68 -42.99
C GLY A 118 -22.28 25.16 -41.86
N VAL A 119 -22.85 24.72 -40.74
CA VAL A 119 -22.08 24.11 -39.64
C VAL A 119 -21.46 22.78 -40.06
N THR A 120 -22.17 21.96 -40.84
CA THR A 120 -21.65 20.66 -41.33
C THR A 120 -20.46 20.85 -42.26
N GLU A 121 -20.54 21.82 -43.18
CA GLU A 121 -19.43 22.18 -44.06
C GLU A 121 -18.27 22.80 -43.28
N ALA A 122 -18.55 23.69 -42.34
CA ALA A 122 -17.55 24.30 -41.46
C ALA A 122 -16.80 23.25 -40.63
N ALA A 123 -17.48 22.18 -40.20
CA ALA A 123 -16.84 21.09 -39.48
C ALA A 123 -15.77 20.38 -40.33
N ALA A 124 -16.04 20.14 -41.61
CA ALA A 124 -15.07 19.51 -42.52
C ALA A 124 -13.83 20.40 -42.72
N PHE A 125 -14.04 21.70 -42.93
CA PHE A 125 -12.94 22.66 -43.07
C PHE A 125 -12.17 22.85 -41.77
N ALA A 126 -12.84 22.93 -40.61
CA ALA A 126 -12.19 23.03 -39.30
C ALA A 126 -11.33 21.77 -39.02
N PHE A 127 -11.84 20.58 -39.35
CA PHE A 127 -11.07 19.34 -39.22
C PHE A 127 -9.83 19.34 -40.10
N LEU A 128 -9.93 19.76 -41.37
CA LEU A 128 -8.77 19.87 -42.26
C LEU A 128 -7.78 20.93 -41.77
N ASN A 129 -8.26 22.10 -41.36
CA ASN A 129 -7.45 23.23 -40.92
C ASN A 129 -6.68 22.89 -39.62
N ILE A 130 -7.39 22.56 -38.54
CA ILE A 130 -6.78 22.21 -37.25
C ILE A 130 -6.06 20.86 -37.33
N GLY A 131 -6.63 19.87 -38.01
CA GLY A 131 -6.03 18.53 -38.14
C GLY A 131 -4.68 18.58 -38.85
N THR A 132 -4.55 19.34 -39.94
CA THR A 132 -3.26 19.52 -40.62
C THR A 132 -2.29 20.33 -39.78
N ALA A 133 -2.73 21.39 -39.09
CA ALA A 133 -1.92 22.16 -38.15
C ALA A 133 -1.31 21.28 -37.05
N LEU A 134 -2.12 20.39 -36.45
CA LEU A 134 -1.66 19.41 -35.48
C LEU A 134 -0.71 18.40 -36.14
N MET A 135 -1.06 17.83 -37.28
CA MET A 135 -0.18 16.87 -37.97
C MET A 135 1.22 17.44 -38.23
N PHE A 136 1.33 18.65 -38.79
CA PHE A 136 2.62 19.28 -39.07
C PHE A 136 3.38 19.69 -37.79
N SER A 137 2.68 20.16 -36.76
CA SER A 137 3.30 20.49 -35.47
C SER A 137 3.84 19.26 -34.74
N PHE A 138 3.18 18.10 -34.85
CA PHE A 138 3.61 16.85 -34.22
C PHE A 138 4.74 16.16 -34.97
N PHE A 139 4.64 16.06 -36.30
CA PHE A 139 5.51 15.18 -37.09
C PHE A 139 6.63 15.90 -37.83
N CYS A 140 6.51 17.19 -38.16
CA CYS A 140 7.51 17.86 -38.97
C CYS A 140 8.31 18.89 -38.18
N VAL A 141 7.62 19.87 -37.59
CA VAL A 141 8.22 21.11 -37.09
C VAL A 141 9.11 20.87 -35.86
N ARG A 142 8.86 19.80 -35.10
CA ARG A 142 9.74 19.38 -33.99
C ARG A 142 11.18 19.11 -34.43
N PHE A 143 11.38 18.72 -35.69
CA PHE A 143 12.72 18.46 -36.19
C PHE A 143 13.55 19.72 -36.43
N LEU A 144 12.95 20.93 -36.40
CA LEU A 144 13.69 22.20 -36.46
C LEU A 144 14.71 22.35 -35.32
N VAL A 145 14.36 21.81 -34.14
CA VAL A 145 15.19 21.87 -32.93
C VAL A 145 16.16 20.68 -32.84
N HIS A 146 16.06 19.72 -33.77
CA HIS A 146 16.89 18.52 -33.76
C HIS A 146 18.36 18.83 -34.08
N ARG A 147 19.31 18.04 -33.55
CA ARG A 147 20.75 18.28 -33.79
C ARG A 147 21.19 18.05 -35.25
N SER A 148 20.69 16.99 -35.89
CA SER A 148 21.05 16.60 -37.26
C SER A 148 20.54 17.62 -38.29
N PHE A 149 21.42 18.09 -39.18
CA PHE A 149 21.09 19.04 -40.24
C PHE A 149 20.01 18.52 -41.19
N ALA A 150 20.05 17.24 -41.57
CA ALA A 150 19.04 16.64 -42.44
C ALA A 150 17.64 16.69 -41.82
N LEU A 151 17.54 16.43 -40.51
CA LEU A 151 16.27 16.52 -39.78
C LEU A 151 15.82 17.96 -39.61
N LYS A 152 16.74 18.91 -39.38
CA LYS A 152 16.41 20.34 -39.39
C LYS A 152 15.81 20.78 -40.73
N LEU A 153 16.40 20.34 -41.85
CA LEU A 153 15.88 20.63 -43.18
C LEU A 153 14.49 20.04 -43.38
N LEU A 154 14.25 18.81 -42.94
CA LEU A 154 12.91 18.20 -42.96
C LEU A 154 11.89 19.02 -42.15
N GLY A 155 12.29 19.50 -40.96
CA GLY A 155 11.45 20.38 -40.15
C GLY A 155 11.14 21.71 -40.83
N LEU A 156 12.12 22.29 -41.54
CA LEU A 156 11.94 23.52 -42.31
C LEU A 156 11.01 23.32 -43.50
N LEU A 157 11.21 22.26 -44.28
CA LEU A 157 10.33 21.90 -45.40
C LEU A 157 8.90 21.64 -44.91
N GLY A 158 8.74 20.98 -43.77
CA GLY A 158 7.44 20.78 -43.15
C GLY A 158 6.79 22.07 -42.65
N LEU A 159 7.56 23.04 -42.13
CA LEU A 159 7.03 24.36 -41.77
C LEU A 159 6.54 25.12 -43.01
N VAL A 160 7.31 25.10 -44.11
CA VAL A 160 6.90 25.72 -45.38
C VAL A 160 5.65 25.05 -45.94
N ALA A 161 5.60 23.72 -45.92
CA ALA A 161 4.44 22.95 -46.34
C ALA A 161 3.21 23.25 -45.48
N TYR A 162 3.35 23.36 -44.17
CA TYR A 162 2.28 23.79 -43.27
C TYR A 162 1.73 25.16 -43.67
N VAL A 163 2.60 26.16 -43.85
CA VAL A 163 2.17 27.51 -44.24
C VAL A 163 1.42 27.48 -45.56
N ALA A 164 1.91 26.73 -46.55
CA ALA A 164 1.25 26.59 -47.85
C ALA A 164 -0.13 25.91 -47.74
N VAL A 165 -0.25 24.83 -46.95
CA VAL A 165 -1.50 24.10 -46.73
C VAL A 165 -2.50 24.96 -45.95
N ALA A 166 -2.08 25.63 -44.88
CA ALA A 166 -2.93 26.51 -44.08
C ALA A 166 -3.48 27.66 -44.92
N LEU A 167 -2.63 28.33 -45.71
CA LEU A 167 -3.08 29.36 -46.65
C LEU A 167 -4.03 28.78 -47.70
N GLY A 168 -3.70 27.63 -48.28
CA GLY A 168 -4.53 26.97 -49.29
C GLY A 168 -5.92 26.61 -48.79
N ILE A 169 -6.03 25.98 -47.61
CA ILE A 169 -7.32 25.60 -47.00
C ILE A 169 -8.16 26.84 -46.71
N ASN A 170 -7.56 27.88 -46.10
CA ASN A 170 -8.29 29.08 -45.71
C ASN A 170 -8.71 29.94 -46.92
N ILE A 171 -7.88 30.02 -47.97
CA ILE A 171 -8.24 30.67 -49.24
C ILE A 171 -9.36 29.89 -49.94
N ALA A 172 -9.25 28.56 -49.99
CA ALA A 172 -10.28 27.71 -50.59
C ALA A 172 -11.63 27.86 -49.89
N LEU A 173 -11.63 27.90 -48.56
CA LEU A 173 -12.82 28.12 -47.76
C LEU A 173 -13.44 29.52 -48.01
N ALA A 174 -12.61 30.55 -48.14
CA ALA A 174 -13.07 31.91 -48.45
C ALA A 174 -13.73 31.99 -49.84
N HIS A 175 -13.13 31.38 -50.87
CA HIS A 175 -13.73 31.26 -52.21
C HIS A 175 -15.01 30.42 -52.18
N TYR A 176 -15.02 29.32 -51.42
CA TYR A 176 -16.18 28.46 -51.27
C TYR A 176 -17.39 29.23 -50.74
N ARG A 177 -17.19 30.09 -49.73
CA ARG A 177 -18.24 30.96 -49.20
C ARG A 177 -18.83 31.93 -50.24
N GLU A 178 -18.03 32.52 -51.13
CA GLU A 178 -18.54 33.44 -52.16
C GLU A 178 -19.26 32.70 -53.29
N VAL A 179 -18.75 31.53 -53.66
CA VAL A 179 -19.34 30.70 -54.72
C VAL A 179 -20.64 30.05 -54.23
N SER A 180 -20.68 29.53 -53.00
CA SER A 180 -21.90 28.91 -52.46
C SER A 180 -23.04 29.92 -52.26
N ALA A 181 -22.71 31.20 -52.05
CA ALA A 181 -23.71 32.27 -52.01
C ALA A 181 -24.37 32.55 -53.38
N THR A 182 -23.78 32.12 -54.50
CA THR A 182 -24.22 32.46 -55.86
C THR A 182 -24.59 31.25 -56.72
N ILE A 183 -24.02 30.07 -56.45
CA ILE A 183 -24.20 28.84 -57.23
C ILE A 183 -24.61 27.68 -56.30
N LEU A 184 -25.83 27.17 -56.47
CA LEU A 184 -26.39 26.06 -55.67
C LEU A 184 -25.77 24.68 -55.98
N SER A 185 -25.28 24.45 -57.21
CA SER A 185 -24.72 23.14 -57.61
C SER A 185 -23.39 23.30 -58.35
N GLY A 186 -22.39 22.50 -57.96
CA GLY A 186 -21.05 22.54 -58.56
C GLY A 186 -20.08 23.57 -57.98
N ALA A 187 -20.41 24.18 -56.82
CA ALA A 187 -19.58 25.20 -56.15
C ALA A 187 -18.10 24.78 -55.98
N GLY A 188 -17.83 23.51 -55.68
CA GLY A 188 -16.45 23.01 -55.51
C GLY A 188 -15.58 23.09 -56.76
N ALA A 189 -16.13 22.86 -57.96
CA ALA A 189 -15.36 22.92 -59.22
C ALA A 189 -14.98 24.37 -59.56
N GLU A 190 -15.92 25.30 -59.37
CA GLU A 190 -15.71 26.73 -59.55
C GLU A 190 -14.67 27.28 -58.56
N VAL A 191 -14.69 26.83 -57.30
CA VAL A 191 -13.67 27.19 -56.30
C VAL A 191 -12.27 26.81 -56.76
N ILE A 192 -12.09 25.59 -57.30
CA ILE A 192 -10.80 25.13 -57.83
C ILE A 192 -10.36 25.99 -59.03
N GLN A 193 -11.29 26.39 -59.89
CA GLN A 193 -11.00 27.27 -61.02
C GLN A 193 -10.55 28.67 -60.55
N ARG A 194 -11.25 29.26 -59.58
CA ARG A 194 -10.89 30.57 -59.01
C ARG A 194 -9.57 30.55 -58.27
N LEU A 195 -9.27 29.48 -57.52
CA LEU A 195 -7.98 29.25 -56.89
C LEU A 195 -6.81 29.26 -57.89
N LYS A 196 -7.02 28.73 -59.11
CA LYS A 196 -6.00 28.72 -60.16
C LYS A 196 -5.86 30.06 -60.88
N ALA A 197 -6.98 30.73 -61.16
CA ALA A 197 -7.00 31.95 -61.97
C ALA A 197 -6.69 33.22 -61.15
N ALA A 198 -7.25 33.34 -59.94
CA ALA A 198 -7.15 34.51 -59.09
C ALA A 198 -7.24 34.12 -57.59
N PRO A 199 -6.21 33.48 -57.02
CA PRO A 199 -6.25 32.95 -55.66
C PRO A 199 -6.57 34.00 -54.59
N LEU A 200 -6.11 35.24 -54.77
CA LEU A 200 -6.35 36.35 -53.84
C LEU A 200 -7.51 37.28 -54.28
N GLY A 201 -8.29 36.88 -55.29
CA GLY A 201 -9.35 37.68 -55.89
C GLY A 201 -10.68 37.67 -55.11
N LEU A 202 -10.65 37.72 -53.78
CA LEU A 202 -11.85 37.75 -52.93
C LEU A 202 -12.57 39.11 -53.02
N GLN A 203 -13.87 39.09 -53.24
CA GLN A 203 -14.69 40.29 -53.49
C GLN A 203 -15.41 40.78 -52.23
N GLU A 204 -15.68 39.91 -51.26
CA GLU A 204 -16.42 40.25 -50.04
C GLU A 204 -15.52 40.37 -48.81
N LEU A 205 -15.75 41.40 -47.99
CA LEU A 205 -15.03 41.59 -46.72
C LEU A 205 -15.21 40.41 -45.74
N ASN A 206 -16.40 39.80 -45.74
CA ASN A 206 -16.67 38.66 -44.86
C ASN A 206 -15.85 37.42 -45.25
N SER A 207 -15.46 37.26 -46.52
CA SER A 207 -14.58 36.18 -47.00
C SER A 207 -13.14 36.40 -46.51
N TRP A 208 -12.67 37.65 -46.54
CA TRP A 208 -11.39 38.03 -45.93
C TRP A 208 -11.36 37.79 -44.43
N MET A 209 -12.47 38.08 -43.74
CA MET A 209 -12.58 37.83 -42.31
C MET A 209 -12.55 36.33 -41.98
N LEU A 210 -13.26 35.51 -42.77
CA LEU A 210 -13.25 34.06 -42.64
C LEU A 210 -11.85 33.47 -42.88
N PHE A 211 -11.15 33.94 -43.90
CA PHE A 211 -9.74 33.60 -44.15
C PHE A 211 -8.85 33.94 -42.95
N ALA A 212 -8.98 35.15 -42.40
CA ALA A 212 -8.15 35.60 -41.28
C ALA A 212 -8.43 34.80 -39.99
N ILE A 213 -9.71 34.54 -39.69
CA ILE A 213 -10.13 33.78 -38.50
C ILE A 213 -9.63 32.33 -38.61
N GLY A 214 -9.85 31.67 -39.74
CA GLY A 214 -9.38 30.30 -39.93
C GLY A 214 -7.85 30.19 -39.90
N LEU A 215 -7.13 31.18 -40.44
CA LEU A 215 -5.67 31.22 -40.33
C LEU A 215 -5.20 31.40 -38.88
N MET A 216 -5.91 32.22 -38.10
CA MET A 216 -5.66 32.40 -36.66
C MET A 216 -5.85 31.08 -35.90
N PHE A 217 -6.97 30.37 -36.10
CA PHE A 217 -7.22 29.08 -35.45
C PHE A 217 -6.18 28.01 -35.83
N SER A 218 -5.82 27.94 -37.11
CA SER A 218 -4.72 27.08 -37.59
C SER A 218 -3.42 27.39 -36.85
N LEU A 219 -3.06 28.68 -36.75
CA LEU A 219 -1.81 29.10 -36.11
C LEU A 219 -1.80 28.79 -34.62
N VAL A 220 -2.90 29.04 -33.91
CA VAL A 220 -3.03 28.71 -32.48
C VAL A 220 -2.91 27.20 -32.27
N ALA A 221 -3.65 26.39 -33.03
CA ALA A 221 -3.58 24.93 -32.95
C ALA A 221 -2.17 24.39 -33.25
N PHE A 222 -1.49 24.99 -34.23
CA PHE A 222 -0.12 24.65 -34.57
C PHE A 222 0.87 24.95 -33.43
N ILE A 223 0.76 26.15 -32.83
CA ILE A 223 1.59 26.55 -31.69
C ILE A 223 1.33 25.62 -30.50
N ASP A 224 0.08 25.40 -30.15
CA ASP A 224 -0.30 24.52 -29.04
C ASP A 224 0.17 23.08 -29.26
N GLY A 225 0.06 22.56 -30.49
CA GLY A 225 0.58 21.25 -30.85
C GLY A 225 2.10 21.12 -30.70
N CYS A 226 2.85 22.19 -30.98
CA CYS A 226 4.30 22.24 -30.74
C CYS A 226 4.64 22.14 -29.24
N TYR A 227 3.79 22.70 -28.37
CA TYR A 227 3.99 22.72 -26.92
C TYR A 227 3.25 21.61 -26.14
N LEU A 228 2.54 20.69 -26.81
CA LEU A 228 1.84 19.59 -26.12
C LEU A 228 2.84 18.67 -25.38
N THR A 229 4.00 18.44 -26.00
CA THR A 229 5.11 17.63 -25.46
C THR A 229 6.41 18.42 -25.52
N ASP A 230 7.50 17.82 -25.02
CA ASP A 230 8.82 18.41 -25.22
C ASP A 230 9.10 18.70 -26.71
N PRO A 231 9.62 19.91 -27.05
CA PRO A 231 9.94 20.25 -28.43
C PRO A 231 10.98 19.34 -29.08
N TYR A 232 11.84 18.71 -28.28
CA TYR A 232 12.86 17.80 -28.78
C TYR A 232 12.28 16.38 -28.90
N PRO A 233 12.21 15.80 -30.11
CA PRO A 233 11.64 14.48 -30.32
C PRO A 233 12.28 13.41 -29.43
N GLY A 234 11.45 12.61 -28.75
CA GLY A 234 11.89 11.51 -27.90
C GLY A 234 12.32 11.88 -26.47
N PHE A 235 12.61 13.16 -26.19
CA PHE A 235 13.19 13.55 -24.88
C PHE A 235 12.20 13.37 -23.72
N ALA A 236 10.94 13.76 -23.91
CA ALA A 236 9.88 13.48 -22.94
C ALA A 236 9.64 11.99 -22.71
N GLY A 237 9.89 11.14 -23.72
CA GLY A 237 9.72 9.69 -23.61
C GLY A 237 10.79 9.05 -22.72
N VAL A 238 12.05 9.45 -22.91
CA VAL A 238 13.16 9.01 -22.05
C VAL A 238 12.94 9.45 -20.61
N GLN A 239 12.54 10.71 -20.39
CA GLN A 239 12.22 11.21 -19.06
C GLN A 239 11.08 10.42 -18.41
N LYS A 240 9.98 10.15 -19.13
CA LYS A 240 8.87 9.34 -18.61
C LYS A 240 9.29 7.92 -18.21
N ARG A 241 10.19 7.28 -18.95
CA ARG A 241 10.72 5.96 -18.58
C ARG A 241 11.58 6.03 -17.32
N LEU A 242 12.41 7.06 -17.19
CA LEU A 242 13.20 7.30 -15.99
C LEU A 242 12.31 7.56 -14.78
N ASP A 243 11.32 8.44 -14.91
CA ASP A 243 10.37 8.75 -13.84
C ASP A 243 9.63 7.48 -13.42
N ALA A 244 9.10 6.70 -14.37
CA ALA A 244 8.42 5.43 -14.07
C ALA A 244 9.33 4.40 -13.39
N ALA A 245 10.59 4.26 -13.83
CA ALA A 245 11.53 3.34 -13.18
C ALA A 245 11.90 3.79 -11.77
N ARG A 246 11.97 5.10 -11.53
CA ARG A 246 12.22 5.69 -10.21
C ARG A 246 11.03 5.48 -9.29
N ASP A 247 9.83 5.80 -9.75
CA ASP A 247 8.59 5.62 -8.98
C ASP A 247 8.42 4.15 -8.61
N ASN A 248 8.54 3.23 -9.57
CA ASN A 248 8.48 1.78 -9.29
C ASN A 248 9.51 1.32 -8.26
N TYR A 249 10.74 1.85 -8.29
CA TYR A 249 11.77 1.50 -7.31
C TYR A 249 11.45 2.03 -5.91
N ILE A 250 11.00 3.28 -5.82
CA ILE A 250 10.67 3.93 -4.55
C ILE A 250 9.43 3.29 -3.93
N ASP A 251 8.36 3.15 -4.71
CA ASP A 251 7.09 2.58 -4.26
C ASP A 251 7.32 1.16 -3.75
N ARG A 252 7.97 0.30 -4.56
CA ARG A 252 8.21 -1.08 -4.13
C ARG A 252 9.13 -1.18 -2.91
N LYS A 253 10.12 -0.29 -2.80
CA LYS A 253 10.97 -0.22 -1.60
C LYS A 253 10.14 0.13 -0.36
N LEU A 254 9.20 1.07 -0.46
CA LEU A 254 8.34 1.45 0.65
C LEU A 254 7.41 0.30 1.03
N ASP A 255 6.80 -0.37 0.04
CA ASP A 255 5.95 -1.54 0.26
C ASP A 255 6.73 -2.65 1.01
N LEU A 256 7.94 -2.98 0.56
CA LEU A 256 8.76 -4.00 1.22
C LEU A 256 9.16 -3.62 2.66
N ILE A 257 9.34 -2.34 2.96
CA ILE A 257 9.62 -1.88 4.33
C ILE A 257 8.36 -2.00 5.19
N GLU A 258 7.19 -1.71 4.64
CA GLU A 258 5.90 -1.89 5.31
C GLU A 258 5.61 -3.37 5.60
N ASP A 259 5.81 -4.24 4.61
CA ASP A 259 5.68 -5.70 4.74
C ASP A 259 6.56 -6.23 5.89
N LEU A 260 7.85 -5.85 5.92
CA LEU A 260 8.76 -6.25 7.01
C LEU A 260 8.34 -5.70 8.37
N ARG A 261 7.75 -4.50 8.40
CA ARG A 261 7.27 -3.89 9.64
C ARG A 261 6.06 -4.65 10.18
N GLU A 262 5.13 -5.02 9.31
CA GLU A 262 3.96 -5.82 9.67
C GLU A 262 4.37 -7.18 10.24
N ILE A 263 5.29 -7.91 9.58
CA ILE A 263 5.80 -9.20 10.06
C ILE A 263 6.43 -9.07 11.44
N ARG A 264 7.26 -8.04 11.66
CA ARG A 264 7.87 -7.77 12.97
C ARG A 264 6.82 -7.48 14.04
N ASP A 265 5.88 -6.58 13.74
CA ASP A 265 4.89 -6.13 14.72
C ASP A 265 3.90 -7.27 15.06
N GLU A 266 3.52 -8.11 14.09
CA GLU A 266 2.76 -9.34 14.31
C GLU A 266 3.51 -10.32 15.22
N HIS A 267 4.80 -10.54 14.95
CA HIS A 267 5.63 -11.43 15.77
C HIS A 267 5.78 -10.91 17.21
N ASN A 268 6.07 -9.61 17.38
CA ASN A 268 6.17 -8.99 18.70
C ASN A 268 4.86 -9.12 19.49
N SER A 269 3.73 -8.88 18.83
CA SER A 269 2.40 -9.04 19.45
C SER A 269 2.15 -10.48 19.92
N LYS A 270 2.47 -11.48 19.08
CA LYS A 270 2.36 -12.91 19.45
C LYS A 270 3.25 -13.25 20.65
N ILE A 271 4.49 -12.75 20.69
CA ILE A 271 5.38 -12.97 21.84
C ILE A 271 4.82 -12.32 23.11
N GLU A 272 4.35 -11.09 23.04
CA GLU A 272 3.77 -10.39 24.19
C GLU A 272 2.54 -11.11 24.75
N GLU A 273 1.71 -11.69 23.87
CA GLU A 273 0.58 -12.53 24.25
C GLU A 273 1.05 -13.79 25.00
N ILE A 274 2.05 -14.50 24.47
CA ILE A 274 2.62 -15.69 25.11
C ILE A 274 3.22 -15.36 26.49
N ILE A 275 3.97 -14.27 26.61
CA ILE A 275 4.56 -13.83 27.89
C ILE A 275 3.45 -13.52 28.91
N ARG A 276 2.36 -12.90 28.47
CA ARG A 276 1.19 -12.59 29.31
C ARG A 276 0.50 -13.86 29.78
N ASP A 277 0.22 -14.80 28.87
CA ASP A 277 -0.41 -16.08 29.21
C ASP A 277 0.45 -16.90 30.19
N LEU A 278 1.77 -16.97 29.95
CA LEU A 278 2.71 -17.64 30.84
C LEU A 278 2.72 -17.03 32.25
N SER A 279 2.64 -15.69 32.33
CA SER A 279 2.59 -14.97 33.60
C SER A 279 1.29 -15.24 34.37
N LEU A 280 0.15 -15.30 33.66
CA LEU A 280 -1.15 -15.64 34.25
C LEU A 280 -1.16 -17.09 34.79
N ARG A 281 -0.67 -18.05 34.00
CA ARG A 281 -0.56 -19.46 34.42
C ARG A 281 0.33 -19.64 35.65
N ARG A 282 1.42 -18.86 35.74
CA ARG A 282 2.29 -18.86 36.94
C ARG A 282 1.53 -18.39 38.18
N GLN A 283 0.77 -17.30 38.06
CA GLN A 283 -0.06 -16.79 39.16
C GLN A 283 -1.12 -17.82 39.57
N GLU A 284 -1.75 -18.49 38.62
CA GLU A 284 -2.71 -19.55 38.91
C GLU A 284 -2.05 -20.74 39.60
N THR A 285 -0.86 -21.16 39.16
CA THR A 285 -0.08 -22.22 39.81
C THR A 285 0.19 -21.88 41.27
N ALA A 286 0.70 -20.69 41.55
CA ALA A 286 0.97 -20.22 42.91
C ALA A 286 -0.31 -20.18 43.76
N ALA A 287 -1.45 -19.75 43.18
CA ALA A 287 -2.73 -19.72 43.86
C ALA A 287 -3.24 -21.12 44.22
N ILE A 288 -3.10 -22.09 43.30
CA ILE A 288 -3.48 -23.50 43.52
C ILE A 288 -2.62 -24.11 44.63
N ILE A 289 -1.29 -23.95 44.56
CA ILE A 289 -0.35 -24.46 45.57
C ILE A 289 -0.67 -23.86 46.95
N ALA A 290 -0.86 -22.54 47.03
CA ALA A 290 -1.21 -21.87 48.28
C ALA A 290 -2.57 -22.35 48.82
N HIS A 291 -3.55 -22.60 47.94
CA HIS A 291 -4.84 -23.14 48.35
C HIS A 291 -4.73 -24.56 48.91
N ARG A 292 -3.98 -25.44 48.23
CA ARG A 292 -3.68 -26.80 48.68
C ARG A 292 -3.02 -26.81 50.06
N ALA A 293 -2.01 -25.95 50.27
CA ALA A 293 -1.35 -25.78 51.57
C ALA A 293 -2.31 -25.33 52.68
N ARG A 294 -3.19 -24.35 52.41
CA ARG A 294 -4.22 -23.92 53.38
C ARG A 294 -5.18 -25.05 53.73
N THR A 295 -5.66 -25.80 52.74
CA THR A 295 -6.58 -26.93 52.96
C THR A 295 -5.93 -28.03 53.81
N ALA A 296 -4.63 -28.31 53.58
CA ALA A 296 -3.86 -29.23 54.42
C ALA A 296 -3.78 -28.76 55.88
N GLY A 297 -3.49 -27.47 56.09
CA GLY A 297 -3.44 -26.86 57.44
C GLY A 297 -4.79 -26.89 58.16
N LEU A 298 -5.88 -26.56 57.47
CA LEU A 298 -7.24 -26.64 58.02
C LEU A 298 -7.60 -28.08 58.44
N PHE A 299 -7.19 -29.08 57.68
CA PHE A 299 -7.40 -30.47 58.05
C PHE A 299 -6.59 -30.88 59.29
N ALA A 300 -5.33 -30.44 59.40
CA ALA A 300 -4.52 -30.66 60.60
C ALA A 300 -5.17 -30.02 61.85
N GLU A 301 -5.67 -28.79 61.72
CA GLU A 301 -6.41 -28.11 62.80
C GLU A 301 -7.72 -28.80 63.15
N HIS A 302 -8.43 -29.35 62.17
CA HIS A 302 -9.62 -30.15 62.42
C HIS A 302 -9.30 -31.41 63.23
N GLN A 303 -8.21 -32.11 62.91
CA GLN A 303 -7.73 -33.25 63.72
C GLN A 303 -7.35 -32.81 65.14
N ASN A 304 -6.70 -31.65 65.31
CA ASN A 304 -6.42 -31.06 66.63
C ASN A 304 -7.69 -30.74 67.43
N HIS A 305 -8.73 -30.26 66.75
CA HIS A 305 -10.02 -30.01 67.38
C HIS A 305 -10.71 -31.30 67.82
N LEU A 306 -10.72 -32.34 66.99
CA LEU A 306 -11.29 -33.64 67.33
C LEU A 306 -10.61 -34.28 68.55
N GLU A 307 -9.28 -34.25 68.62
CA GLU A 307 -8.54 -34.78 69.79
C GLU A 307 -8.86 -33.98 71.07
N ARG A 308 -8.93 -32.64 70.99
CA ARG A 308 -9.29 -31.80 72.13
C ARG A 308 -10.71 -32.08 72.61
N SER A 309 -11.67 -32.14 71.69
CA SER A 309 -13.08 -32.42 72.00
C SER A 309 -13.25 -33.80 72.63
N ALA A 310 -12.56 -34.82 72.11
CA ALA A 310 -12.57 -36.16 72.69
C ALA A 310 -12.02 -36.16 74.13
N ASN A 311 -10.91 -35.46 74.38
CA ASN A 311 -10.36 -35.34 75.74
C ASN A 311 -11.31 -34.59 76.69
N VAL A 312 -12.00 -33.54 76.25
CA VAL A 312 -13.00 -32.83 77.07
C VAL A 312 -14.16 -33.76 77.44
N LEU A 313 -14.71 -34.50 76.47
CA LEU A 313 -15.80 -35.46 76.71
C LEU A 313 -15.35 -36.59 77.64
N LEU A 314 -14.15 -37.13 77.45
CA LEU A 314 -13.58 -38.16 78.30
C LEU A 314 -13.35 -37.66 79.73
N THR A 315 -12.86 -36.43 79.91
CA THR A 315 -12.72 -35.82 81.25
C THR A 315 -14.07 -35.69 81.94
N SER A 316 -15.09 -35.16 81.23
CA SER A 316 -16.45 -35.06 81.77
C SER A 316 -17.01 -36.42 82.21
N TYR A 317 -16.84 -37.46 81.38
CA TYR A 317 -17.22 -38.83 81.75
C TYR A 317 -16.43 -39.36 82.95
N ARG A 318 -15.11 -39.17 82.97
CA ARG A 318 -14.23 -39.64 84.04
C ARG A 318 -14.56 -38.98 85.37
N ASP A 319 -14.86 -37.69 85.37
CA ASP A 319 -15.26 -36.94 86.57
C ASP A 319 -16.62 -37.43 87.10
N ALA A 320 -17.61 -37.61 86.22
CA ALA A 320 -18.90 -38.19 86.59
C ALA A 320 -18.76 -39.63 87.11
N ASN A 321 -17.88 -40.44 86.50
CA ASN A 321 -17.61 -41.81 86.93
C ASN A 321 -16.94 -41.82 88.31
N ARG A 322 -15.93 -40.99 88.54
CA ARG A 322 -15.27 -40.83 89.85
C ARG A 322 -16.25 -40.45 90.96
N ALA A 323 -17.23 -39.60 90.64
CA ALA A 323 -18.26 -39.20 91.61
C ALA A 323 -19.23 -40.34 91.99
N ALA A 324 -19.51 -41.26 91.07
CA ALA A 324 -20.50 -42.32 91.27
C ALA A 324 -19.93 -43.70 91.65
N ARG A 325 -18.62 -43.91 91.47
CA ARG A 325 -17.97 -45.22 91.61
C ARG A 325 -17.59 -45.53 93.07
N SER A 326 -17.75 -46.80 93.45
CA SER A 326 -17.38 -47.36 94.77
C SER A 326 -16.08 -48.19 94.77
N GLU A 327 -15.53 -48.51 93.60
CA GLU A 327 -14.25 -49.19 93.40
C GLU A 327 -13.13 -48.21 92.99
N PRO A 328 -11.84 -48.58 93.13
CA PRO A 328 -10.71 -47.77 92.68
C PRO A 328 -10.80 -47.38 91.19
N GLU A 329 -10.25 -46.21 90.83
CA GLU A 329 -10.28 -45.73 89.44
C GLU A 329 -9.45 -46.61 88.50
N PRO A 330 -9.90 -46.81 87.24
CA PRO A 330 -9.11 -47.51 86.25
C PRO A 330 -7.81 -46.76 85.90
N SER A 331 -6.71 -47.49 85.72
CA SER A 331 -5.38 -46.91 85.44
C SER A 331 -5.32 -46.04 84.18
N TYR A 332 -6.13 -46.37 83.17
CA TYR A 332 -6.19 -45.62 81.90
C TYR A 332 -6.84 -44.23 82.03
N PHE A 333 -7.48 -43.90 83.17
CA PHE A 333 -8.01 -42.55 83.41
C PHE A 333 -6.90 -41.50 83.51
N LYS A 334 -5.68 -41.92 83.85
CA LYS A 334 -4.50 -41.03 83.98
C LYS A 334 -3.88 -40.67 82.63
N ALA A 335 -4.23 -41.38 81.55
CA ALA A 335 -3.74 -41.11 80.22
C ALA A 335 -4.70 -40.19 79.44
N ALA A 336 -4.13 -39.17 78.80
CA ALA A 336 -4.85 -38.37 77.80
C ALA A 336 -5.07 -39.21 76.53
N TYR A 337 -6.22 -39.05 75.90
CA TYR A 337 -6.47 -39.65 74.60
C TYR A 337 -5.63 -38.95 73.53
N ARG A 338 -4.97 -39.74 72.69
CA ARG A 338 -4.24 -39.26 71.50
C ARG A 338 -4.91 -39.85 70.28
N MET A 339 -5.31 -38.99 69.35
CA MET A 339 -5.92 -39.42 68.11
C MET A 339 -4.82 -39.83 67.13
N GLU A 340 -4.99 -40.97 66.46
CA GLU A 340 -4.16 -41.35 65.32
C GLU A 340 -4.29 -40.31 64.21
N ARG A 341 -3.16 -39.79 63.73
CA ARG A 341 -3.14 -38.70 62.76
C ARG A 341 -3.10 -39.24 61.33
N LEU A 342 -4.05 -38.80 60.53
CA LEU A 342 -4.08 -39.05 59.10
C LEU A 342 -3.23 -37.99 58.40
N THR A 343 -2.26 -38.44 57.62
CA THR A 343 -1.35 -37.58 56.86
C THR A 343 -1.69 -37.73 55.38
N PRO A 344 -2.12 -36.66 54.69
CA PRO A 344 -2.46 -36.76 53.29
C PRO A 344 -1.21 -37.00 52.45
N VAL A 345 -1.33 -37.81 51.39
CA VAL A 345 -0.25 -38.03 50.43
C VAL A 345 -0.11 -36.79 49.54
N ILE A 346 0.94 -35.99 49.80
CA ILE A 346 1.31 -34.85 48.97
C ILE A 346 2.15 -35.40 47.82
N ARG A 347 1.52 -35.65 46.66
CA ARG A 347 2.26 -35.84 45.41
C ARG A 347 2.59 -34.46 44.86
N THR A 348 3.82 -34.03 45.03
CA THR A 348 4.36 -32.88 44.30
C THR A 348 5.24 -33.48 43.22
N GLU A 349 4.80 -33.43 41.97
CA GLU A 349 5.71 -33.71 40.84
C GLU A 349 6.78 -32.61 40.84
N GLU A 350 8.04 -32.95 40.52
CA GLU A 350 9.16 -31.98 40.48
C GLU A 350 8.87 -30.79 39.56
N GLU A 351 8.00 -30.95 38.56
CA GLU A 351 7.53 -29.91 37.65
C GLU A 351 6.78 -28.76 38.34
N TRP A 352 6.21 -28.99 39.53
CA TRP A 352 5.43 -28.00 40.29
C TRP A 352 6.20 -27.40 41.46
N ASP A 353 7.51 -27.65 41.57
CA ASP A 353 8.36 -26.86 42.47
C ASP A 353 8.39 -25.41 41.96
N ASP A 354 7.85 -24.49 42.76
CA ASP A 354 7.75 -23.06 42.45
C ASP A 354 9.11 -22.46 42.04
N LYS A 355 10.22 -22.94 42.61
CA LYS A 355 11.57 -22.50 42.24
C LYS A 355 11.95 -22.98 40.84
N VAL A 356 11.71 -24.26 40.54
CA VAL A 356 12.05 -24.86 39.25
C VAL A 356 11.17 -24.26 38.16
N LEU A 357 9.86 -24.19 38.36
CA LEU A 357 8.92 -23.59 37.42
C LEU A 357 9.21 -22.10 37.19
N GLY A 358 9.48 -21.34 38.26
CA GLY A 358 9.86 -19.94 38.16
C GLY A 358 11.13 -19.74 37.31
N SER A 359 12.13 -20.60 37.48
CA SER A 359 13.37 -20.55 36.68
C SER A 359 13.13 -20.88 35.20
N ARG A 360 12.30 -21.88 34.89
CA ARG A 360 11.93 -22.24 33.50
C ARG A 360 11.19 -21.11 32.81
N ILE A 361 10.22 -20.50 33.49
CA ILE A 361 9.45 -19.35 32.98
C ILE A 361 10.38 -18.17 32.70
N GLN A 362 11.28 -17.84 33.63
CA GLN A 362 12.23 -16.75 33.44
C GLN A 362 13.17 -17.00 32.26
N SER A 363 13.65 -18.24 32.10
CA SER A 363 14.46 -18.63 30.96
C SER A 363 13.71 -18.47 29.63
N ALA A 364 12.44 -18.91 29.57
CA ALA A 364 11.62 -18.78 28.38
C ALA A 364 11.31 -17.30 28.03
N GLN A 365 11.01 -16.47 29.04
CA GLN A 365 10.81 -15.03 28.86
C GLN A 365 12.07 -14.32 28.37
N ALA A 366 13.24 -14.71 28.88
CA ALA A 366 14.53 -14.17 28.43
C ALA A 366 14.80 -14.55 26.97
N GLU A 367 14.56 -15.81 26.59
CA GLU A 367 14.72 -16.28 25.20
C GLU A 367 13.79 -15.52 24.24
N LEU A 368 12.52 -15.36 24.59
CA LEU A 368 11.54 -14.57 23.82
C LEU A 368 11.96 -13.10 23.67
N SER A 369 12.44 -12.48 24.76
CA SER A 369 12.89 -11.09 24.74
C SER A 369 14.14 -10.91 23.87
N GLU A 370 15.04 -11.89 23.88
CA GLU A 370 16.21 -11.90 22.99
C GLU A 370 15.80 -12.03 21.51
N GLN A 371 14.76 -12.82 21.21
CA GLN A 371 14.26 -12.96 19.84
C GLN A 371 13.62 -11.68 19.30
N ILE A 372 12.80 -10.98 20.10
CA ILE A 372 12.27 -9.65 19.76
C ILE A 372 13.42 -8.73 19.34
N LYS A 373 14.50 -8.71 20.15
CA LYS A 373 15.68 -7.90 19.85
C LYS A 373 16.37 -8.34 18.56
N ARG A 374 16.56 -9.65 18.34
CA ARG A 374 17.18 -10.18 17.12
C ARG A 374 16.39 -9.80 15.87
N ILE A 375 15.06 -9.86 15.90
CA ILE A 375 14.21 -9.45 14.76
C ILE A 375 14.28 -7.93 14.58
N GLY A 376 14.32 -7.15 15.66
CA GLY A 376 14.57 -5.71 15.59
C GLY A 376 15.89 -5.37 14.90
N ASP A 377 16.98 -6.02 15.30
CA ASP A 377 18.31 -5.83 14.72
C ASP A 377 18.35 -6.28 13.24
N GLU A 378 17.70 -7.40 12.89
CA GLU A 378 17.60 -7.86 11.50
C GLU A 378 16.73 -6.94 10.64
N PHE A 379 15.68 -6.33 11.20
CA PHE A 379 14.86 -5.32 10.53
C PHE A 379 15.66 -4.06 10.20
N GLU A 380 16.45 -3.54 11.15
CA GLU A 380 17.33 -2.40 10.89
C GLU A 380 18.36 -2.71 9.80
N ARG A 381 19.00 -3.90 9.86
CA ARG A 381 19.91 -4.37 8.81
C ARG A 381 19.22 -4.51 7.45
N ALA A 382 17.98 -4.98 7.41
CA ALA A 382 17.21 -5.11 6.17
C ALA A 382 16.92 -3.74 5.55
N ILE A 383 16.53 -2.75 6.37
CA ILE A 383 16.34 -1.37 5.91
C ILE A 383 17.64 -0.84 5.32
N GLU A 384 18.79 -1.01 5.99
CA GLU A 384 20.09 -0.58 5.46
C GLU A 384 20.39 -1.23 4.10
N LYS A 385 20.15 -2.53 3.96
CA LYS A 385 20.32 -3.24 2.68
C LYS A 385 19.41 -2.69 1.58
N TYR A 386 18.17 -2.33 1.89
CA TYR A 386 17.26 -1.70 0.91
C TYR A 386 17.65 -0.26 0.54
N HIS A 387 18.53 0.38 1.33
CA HIS A 387 19.09 1.70 0.99
C HIS A 387 20.36 1.60 0.14
N GLN A 388 21.11 0.50 0.28
CA GLN A 388 22.36 0.29 -0.42
C GLN A 388 22.19 0.06 -1.89
#